data_AF-A0A497KF21-F1
#
_entry.id   AF-A0A497KF21-F1
#
_cell.length_a   1.000
_cell.length_b   1.000
_cell.length_c   1.000
_cell.angle_alpha   90.00
_cell.angle_beta   90.00
_cell.angle_gamma   90.00
#
_symmetry.space_group_name_H-M   'P 1'
#
loop_
_entity.id
_entity.type
_entity.pdbx_description
1 polymer ?
#
loop_
_entity_poly.entity_id
_entity_poly.type
_entity_poly.pdbx_seq_one_letter_code
_entity_poly.pdbx_strand_id
1 'polypeptide(L)'
;QTGKPLVDGWYPQGSVLPIIKFNVKKTLTRIEDESLISTFIKKSQVFGVKWVLLGDPGKAYLLQNSSFKKVLNFSRYILYENTLNISYVETNPKTELKWFQTKDMIKIIVEVNSSERLNVTVREAYFPGWIGWDNSKQLNISPTKNGFISFELKGVGKHNVTLTFNPYHNLFQRLIKNLNFKNIAYSPHF
;
A
#
# COMPACT_ATOMS: atom_id res chain seq x y z
N GLN A 1 -13.10 7.31 -8.50
CA GLN A 1 -11.86 7.94 -8.99
C GLN A 1 -10.75 7.69 -7.97
N THR A 2 -9.61 7.12 -8.38
CA THR A 2 -8.55 6.65 -7.45
C THR A 2 -7.61 7.74 -6.94
N GLY A 3 -7.82 9.01 -7.30
CA GLY A 3 -7.12 10.18 -6.72
C GLY A 3 -5.60 10.22 -6.88
N LYS A 4 -4.96 9.18 -7.44
CA LYS A 4 -3.53 9.17 -7.77
C LYS A 4 -3.34 9.72 -9.19
N PRO A 5 -2.35 10.60 -9.41
CA PRO A 5 -1.85 10.81 -10.75
C PRO A 5 -1.45 9.45 -11.33
N LEU A 6 -1.90 9.19 -12.55
CA LEU A 6 -1.43 8.08 -13.38
C LEU A 6 0.10 8.12 -13.40
N VAL A 7 0.70 7.06 -12.84
CA VAL A 7 2.11 6.65 -12.97
C VAL A 7 3.07 7.76 -13.38
N ASP A 8 3.71 8.40 -12.40
CA ASP A 8 5.06 8.91 -12.62
C ASP A 8 5.89 8.85 -11.33
N GLY A 9 7.20 8.71 -11.49
CA GLY A 9 8.16 8.32 -10.48
C GLY A 9 8.23 9.20 -9.23
N TRP A 10 8.67 8.54 -8.15
CA TRP A 10 9.46 9.12 -7.06
C TRP A 10 8.74 10.03 -6.06
N TYR A 11 8.16 9.40 -5.04
CA TYR A 11 8.29 9.83 -3.63
C TYR A 11 8.20 8.55 -2.76
N PRO A 12 8.75 8.49 -1.53
CA PRO A 12 9.31 7.28 -0.90
C PRO A 12 8.30 6.15 -0.62
N GLN A 13 7.01 6.34 -0.90
CA GLN A 13 5.97 5.32 -0.78
C GLN A 13 5.72 4.53 -2.07
N GLY A 14 6.06 5.05 -3.24
CA GLY A 14 5.90 4.38 -4.54
C GLY A 14 6.93 3.28 -4.82
N SER A 15 7.37 2.60 -3.78
CA SER A 15 8.30 1.50 -3.90
C SER A 15 7.53 0.25 -4.33
N VAL A 16 7.97 -0.37 -5.42
CA VAL A 16 7.84 -1.81 -5.63
C VAL A 16 7.97 -2.51 -4.27
N LEU A 17 6.98 -3.35 -3.92
CA LEU A 17 6.91 -4.04 -2.62
C LEU A 17 8.30 -4.42 -2.13
N PRO A 18 8.66 -4.20 -0.85
CA PRO A 18 10.01 -4.46 -0.35
C PRO A 18 10.55 -5.84 -0.76
N ILE A 19 9.69 -6.87 -0.75
CA ILE A 19 10.02 -8.23 -1.18
C ILE A 19 10.46 -8.33 -2.66
N ILE A 20 9.91 -7.49 -3.52
CA ILE A 20 10.28 -7.41 -4.93
C ILE A 20 11.52 -6.51 -5.11
N LYS A 21 11.66 -5.44 -4.32
CA LYS A 21 12.86 -4.57 -4.32
C LYS A 21 14.15 -5.33 -4.00
N PHE A 22 14.09 -6.34 -3.14
CA PHE A 22 15.26 -7.20 -2.87
C PHE A 22 15.82 -7.85 -4.15
N ASN A 23 14.96 -8.15 -5.13
CA ASN A 23 15.34 -8.81 -6.36
C ASN A 23 15.52 -7.85 -7.55
N VAL A 24 15.20 -6.56 -7.38
CA VAL A 24 15.14 -5.59 -8.49
C VAL A 24 15.73 -4.24 -8.07
N LYS A 25 16.92 -3.93 -8.58
CA LYS A 25 17.61 -2.64 -8.32
C LYS A 25 17.10 -1.47 -9.19
N LYS A 26 16.21 -1.71 -10.16
CA LYS A 26 15.70 -0.72 -11.12
C LYS A 26 14.20 -0.44 -10.91
N THR A 27 13.74 0.77 -11.26
CA THR A 27 12.30 1.09 -11.31
C THR A 27 11.63 0.32 -12.46
N LEU A 28 10.39 -0.16 -12.24
CA LEU A 28 9.58 -0.89 -13.24
C LEU A 28 9.45 -0.17 -14.60
N THR A 29 9.62 1.15 -14.61
CA THR A 29 9.54 2.01 -15.80
C THR A 29 10.65 1.78 -16.83
N ARG A 30 11.72 1.04 -16.50
CA ARG A 30 12.81 0.69 -17.43
C ARG A 30 13.19 -0.80 -17.36
N ILE A 31 12.24 -1.64 -16.98
CA ILE A 31 12.50 -3.07 -16.90
C ILE A 31 12.38 -3.68 -18.29
N GLU A 32 13.53 -4.08 -18.84
CA GLU A 32 13.62 -4.95 -20.02
C GLU A 32 13.29 -6.41 -19.67
N ASP A 33 13.25 -6.76 -18.38
CA ASP A 33 12.90 -8.10 -17.90
C ASP A 33 11.39 -8.37 -18.05
N GLU A 34 11.04 -9.01 -19.16
CA GLU A 34 9.68 -9.41 -19.48
C GLU A 34 9.11 -10.47 -18.53
N SER A 35 9.95 -11.29 -17.90
CA SER A 35 9.50 -12.29 -16.92
C SER A 35 8.91 -11.59 -15.68
N LEU A 36 9.57 -10.53 -15.24
CA LEU A 36 9.09 -9.70 -14.15
C LEU A 36 7.81 -8.95 -14.51
N ILE A 37 7.74 -8.35 -15.71
CA ILE A 37 6.52 -7.69 -16.21
C ILE A 37 5.35 -8.69 -16.27
N SER A 38 5.60 -9.88 -16.84
CA SER A 38 4.62 -10.97 -16.91
C SER A 38 4.15 -11.39 -15.52
N THR A 39 5.05 -11.41 -14.53
CA THR A 39 4.69 -11.70 -13.13
C THR A 39 3.73 -10.66 -12.56
N PHE A 40 3.94 -9.37 -12.81
CA PHE A 40 3.02 -8.31 -12.36
C PHE A 40 1.66 -8.38 -13.04
N ILE A 41 1.62 -8.72 -14.33
CA ILE A 41 0.37 -8.89 -15.08
C ILE A 41 -0.40 -10.10 -14.52
N LYS A 42 0.27 -11.25 -14.38
CA LYS A 42 -0.32 -12.50 -13.87
C LYS A 42 -0.77 -12.39 -12.41
N LYS A 43 0.00 -11.71 -11.56
CA LYS A 43 -0.32 -11.49 -10.15
C LYS A 43 -0.94 -10.11 -9.89
N SER A 44 -1.59 -9.52 -10.89
CA SER A 44 -2.18 -8.18 -10.80
C SER A 44 -3.20 -8.05 -9.67
N GLN A 45 -4.01 -9.10 -9.44
CA GLN A 45 -4.94 -9.16 -8.30
C GLN A 45 -4.23 -9.32 -6.95
N VAL A 46 -2.99 -9.76 -6.87
CA VAL A 46 -2.24 -9.70 -5.60
C VAL A 46 -1.67 -8.30 -5.42
N PHE A 47 -1.15 -7.71 -6.50
CA PHE A 47 -0.41 -6.45 -6.44
C PHE A 47 -1.27 -5.19 -6.51
N GLY A 48 -2.57 -5.31 -6.74
CA GLY A 48 -3.44 -4.14 -6.83
C GLY A 48 -3.32 -3.40 -8.16
N VAL A 49 -2.86 -4.08 -9.21
CA VAL A 49 -2.61 -3.43 -10.51
C VAL A 49 -3.92 -3.31 -11.28
N LYS A 50 -4.54 -2.13 -11.17
CA LYS A 50 -5.79 -1.81 -11.86
C LYS A 50 -5.59 -1.31 -13.30
N TRP A 51 -4.48 -0.61 -13.57
CA TRP A 51 -4.20 0.01 -14.86
C TRP A 51 -2.80 -0.31 -15.34
N VAL A 52 -2.62 -0.45 -16.65
CA VAL A 52 -1.32 -0.58 -17.31
C VAL A 52 -1.26 0.42 -18.46
N LEU A 53 -0.25 1.28 -18.46
CA LEU A 53 0.05 2.17 -19.57
C LEU A 53 1.19 1.56 -20.40
N LEU A 54 0.87 1.13 -21.62
CA LEU A 54 1.82 0.52 -22.54
C LEU A 54 2.33 1.58 -23.52
N GLY A 55 3.62 1.92 -23.45
CA GLY A 55 4.26 2.87 -24.37
C GLY A 55 4.93 2.25 -25.60
N ASP A 56 5.07 0.92 -25.60
CA ASP A 56 5.63 0.14 -26.71
C ASP A 56 4.57 -0.87 -27.19
N PRO A 57 3.88 -0.58 -28.32
CA PRO A 57 2.88 -1.48 -28.86
C PRO A 57 3.40 -2.89 -29.19
N GLY A 58 4.71 -3.05 -29.45
CA GLY A 58 5.33 -4.35 -29.71
C GLY A 58 5.22 -5.32 -28.52
N LYS A 59 5.02 -4.80 -27.30
CA LYS A 59 4.88 -5.59 -26.07
C LYS A 59 3.43 -5.91 -25.70
N ALA A 60 2.46 -5.62 -26.58
CA ALA A 60 1.05 -5.92 -26.32
C ALA A 60 0.78 -7.42 -26.06
N TYR A 61 1.64 -8.32 -26.53
CA TYR A 61 1.53 -9.76 -26.26
C TYR A 61 1.64 -10.10 -24.77
N LEU A 62 2.33 -9.30 -23.96
CA LEU A 62 2.43 -9.53 -22.51
C LEU A 62 1.06 -9.43 -21.81
N LEU A 63 0.10 -8.73 -22.43
CA LEU A 63 -1.25 -8.54 -21.92
C LEU A 63 -2.26 -9.47 -22.61
N GLN A 64 -1.86 -10.22 -23.64
CA GLN A 64 -2.72 -11.22 -24.26
C GLN A 64 -3.07 -12.30 -23.25
N ASN A 65 -4.33 -12.76 -23.28
CA ASN A 65 -4.88 -13.75 -22.33
C ASN A 65 -4.81 -13.34 -20.84
N SER A 66 -4.60 -12.06 -20.55
CA SER A 66 -4.70 -11.51 -19.20
C SER A 66 -6.10 -10.94 -18.92
N SER A 67 -6.33 -10.54 -17.67
CA SER A 67 -7.54 -9.80 -17.28
C SER A 67 -7.52 -8.34 -17.71
N PHE A 68 -6.47 -7.87 -18.37
CA PHE A 68 -6.38 -6.49 -18.85
C PHE A 68 -7.04 -6.34 -20.23
N LYS A 69 -7.90 -5.34 -20.37
CA LYS A 69 -8.56 -4.95 -21.63
C LYS A 69 -8.18 -3.54 -22.01
N LYS A 70 -7.94 -3.33 -23.30
CA LYS A 70 -7.63 -2.01 -23.85
C LYS A 70 -8.85 -1.10 -23.66
N VAL A 71 -8.64 0.07 -23.07
CA VAL A 71 -9.70 1.08 -22.86
C VAL A 71 -9.48 2.37 -23.63
N LEU A 72 -8.22 2.74 -23.87
CA LEU A 72 -7.86 3.97 -24.57
C LEU A 72 -6.60 3.74 -25.40
N ASN A 73 -6.56 4.38 -26.56
CA ASN A 73 -5.38 4.47 -27.39
C ASN A 73 -5.10 5.94 -27.67
N PHE A 74 -3.90 6.42 -27.33
CA PHE A 74 -3.49 7.78 -27.58
C PHE A 74 -2.03 7.83 -28.05
N SER A 75 -1.84 8.18 -29.33
CA SER A 75 -0.53 8.15 -29.99
C SER A 75 0.14 6.78 -29.82
N ARG A 76 1.36 6.73 -29.27
CA ARG A 76 2.10 5.48 -28.98
C ARG A 76 1.68 4.80 -27.67
N TYR A 77 0.78 5.39 -26.90
CA TYR A 77 0.39 4.90 -25.58
C TYR A 77 -0.97 4.19 -25.63
N ILE A 78 -1.01 2.98 -25.08
CA ILE A 78 -2.23 2.19 -24.95
C ILE A 78 -2.52 2.00 -23.46
N LEU A 79 -3.68 2.45 -23.00
CA LEU A 79 -4.13 2.22 -21.64
C LEU A 79 -4.97 0.94 -21.60
N TYR A 80 -4.61 0.07 -20.65
CA TYR A 80 -5.36 -1.13 -20.33
C TYR A 80 -5.93 -1.05 -18.91
N GLU A 81 -7.15 -1.51 -18.75
CA GLU A 81 -7.82 -1.67 -17.46
C GLU A 81 -7.94 -3.15 -17.09
N ASN A 82 -7.69 -3.48 -15.82
CA ASN A 82 -7.96 -4.79 -15.28
C ASN A 82 -9.46 -4.98 -15.06
N THR A 83 -10.03 -6.05 -15.61
CA THR A 83 -11.45 -6.41 -15.44
C THR A 83 -11.74 -7.03 -14.06
N LEU A 84 -10.71 -7.44 -13.32
CA LEU A 84 -10.87 -7.92 -11.96
C LEU A 84 -11.28 -6.77 -11.04
N ASN A 85 -12.13 -7.08 -10.05
CA ASN A 85 -12.50 -6.15 -9.00
C ASN A 85 -11.34 -6.01 -8.00
N ILE A 86 -10.42 -5.10 -8.33
CA ILE A 86 -9.26 -4.79 -7.50
C ILE A 86 -9.60 -3.60 -6.60
N SER A 87 -9.66 -3.84 -5.30
CA SER A 87 -9.77 -2.77 -4.32
C SER A 87 -8.41 -2.43 -3.73
N TYR A 88 -8.16 -1.14 -3.49
CA TYR A 88 -6.97 -0.67 -2.81
C TYR A 88 -6.98 -1.03 -1.31
N VAL A 89 -8.17 -1.01 -0.69
CA VAL A 89 -8.40 -1.43 0.69
C VAL A 89 -9.38 -2.58 0.69
N GLU A 90 -9.01 -3.69 1.32
CA GLU A 90 -9.82 -4.89 1.42
C GLU A 90 -9.98 -5.28 2.88
N THR A 91 -11.13 -5.86 3.21
CA THR A 91 -11.43 -6.33 4.55
C THR A 91 -11.83 -7.79 4.58
N ASN A 92 -11.57 -8.45 5.70
CA ASN A 92 -12.07 -9.77 6.00
C ASN A 92 -12.67 -9.80 7.42
N PRO A 93 -13.99 -10.05 7.59
CA PRO A 93 -14.99 -10.28 6.53
C PRO A 93 -15.14 -9.09 5.57
N LYS A 94 -15.69 -9.35 4.38
CA LYS A 94 -15.88 -8.31 3.36
C LYS A 94 -16.93 -7.30 3.86
N THR A 95 -16.53 -6.04 3.97
CA THR A 95 -17.34 -4.95 4.51
C THR A 95 -17.20 -3.74 3.61
N GLU A 96 -18.31 -3.02 3.40
CA GLU A 96 -18.27 -1.77 2.65
C GLU A 96 -17.51 -0.70 3.43
N LEU A 97 -16.66 0.03 2.71
CA LEU A 97 -15.82 1.05 3.29
C LEU A 97 -15.59 2.17 2.29
N LYS A 98 -15.28 3.34 2.80
CA LYS A 98 -14.79 4.47 2.03
C LYS A 98 -13.32 4.66 2.37
N TRP A 99 -12.51 4.93 1.35
CA TRP A 99 -11.12 5.28 1.56
C TRP A 99 -10.74 6.48 0.72
N PHE A 100 -9.78 7.22 1.24
CA PHE A 100 -9.14 8.34 0.59
C PHE A 100 -7.65 8.25 0.86
N GLN A 101 -6.84 8.70 -0.09
CA GLN A 101 -5.40 8.69 0.08
C GLN A 101 -4.79 9.96 -0.50
N THR A 102 -3.70 10.35 0.13
CA THR A 102 -2.78 11.38 -0.32
C THR A 102 -1.38 10.75 -0.39
N LYS A 103 -0.38 11.60 -0.52
CA LYS A 103 1.02 11.21 -0.66
C LYS A 103 1.63 10.56 0.59
N ASP A 104 1.10 10.89 1.77
CA ASP A 104 1.67 10.52 3.07
C ASP A 104 0.59 10.08 4.07
N MET A 105 -0.68 10.12 3.67
CA MET A 105 -1.81 9.77 4.51
C MET A 105 -2.86 8.94 3.77
N ILE A 106 -3.41 7.93 4.44
CA ILE A 106 -4.55 7.13 3.99
C ILE A 106 -5.63 7.22 5.05
N LYS A 107 -6.84 7.60 4.66
CA LYS A 107 -8.04 7.60 5.51
C LYS A 107 -8.97 6.49 5.09
N ILE A 108 -9.50 5.73 6.05
CA ILE A 108 -10.47 4.66 5.83
C ILE A 108 -11.62 4.86 6.81
N ILE A 109 -12.85 4.85 6.30
CA ILE A 109 -14.07 4.93 7.09
C ILE A 109 -14.85 3.65 6.83
N VAL A 110 -15.11 2.89 7.88
CA VAL A 110 -15.83 1.62 7.82
C VAL A 110 -16.77 1.51 9.02
N GLU A 111 -17.95 0.93 8.79
CA GLU A 111 -18.93 0.62 9.82
C GLU A 111 -19.00 -0.89 9.99
N VAL A 112 -18.67 -1.37 11.19
CA VAL A 112 -18.60 -2.79 11.52
C VAL A 112 -19.87 -3.16 12.28
N ASN A 113 -20.73 -3.98 11.66
CA ASN A 113 -22.08 -4.25 12.21
C ASN A 113 -22.18 -5.51 13.06
N SER A 114 -21.35 -6.53 12.81
CA SER A 114 -21.56 -7.86 13.40
C SER A 114 -20.28 -8.62 13.78
N SER A 115 -19.12 -8.15 13.34
CA SER A 115 -17.85 -8.79 13.68
C SER A 115 -17.15 -8.04 14.79
N GLU A 116 -16.68 -8.76 15.82
CA GLU A 116 -15.81 -8.15 16.84
C GLU A 116 -14.43 -7.79 16.28
N ARG A 117 -14.07 -8.35 15.13
CA ARG A 117 -12.76 -8.17 14.49
C ARG A 117 -12.89 -8.01 12.99
N LEU A 118 -12.24 -6.99 12.45
CA LEU A 118 -12.16 -6.77 11.01
C LEU A 118 -10.69 -6.66 10.62
N ASN A 119 -10.21 -7.65 9.86
CA ASN A 119 -8.88 -7.59 9.29
C ASN A 119 -8.90 -6.67 8.09
N VAL A 120 -8.02 -5.67 8.07
CA VAL A 120 -7.88 -4.71 6.98
C VAL A 120 -6.54 -4.94 6.30
N THR A 121 -6.55 -5.00 4.97
CA THR A 121 -5.35 -4.98 4.13
C THR A 121 -5.41 -3.76 3.23
N VAL A 122 -4.35 -2.97 3.26
CA VAL A 122 -4.16 -1.82 2.39
C VAL A 122 -3.05 -2.16 1.42
N ARG A 123 -3.32 -2.12 0.11
CA ARG A 123 -2.38 -2.47 -0.96
C ARG A 123 -1.35 -1.37 -1.21
N GLU A 124 -0.80 -0.87 -0.11
CA GLU A 124 0.31 0.06 -0.01
C GLU A 124 1.48 -0.68 0.64
N ALA A 125 2.70 -0.41 0.19
CA ALA A 125 3.86 -1.08 0.72
C ALA A 125 4.06 -0.75 2.21
N TYR A 126 4.25 -1.80 3.01
CA TYR A 126 4.59 -1.61 4.42
C TYR A 126 6.03 -1.11 4.55
N PHE A 127 6.17 -0.06 5.35
CA PHE A 127 7.43 0.49 5.80
C PHE A 127 7.31 0.82 7.29
N PRO A 128 8.37 0.67 8.08
CA PRO A 128 8.34 0.97 9.51
C PRO A 128 7.96 2.42 9.88
N GLY A 129 7.98 3.36 8.93
CA GLY A 129 7.57 4.75 9.14
C GLY A 129 6.06 4.98 9.14
N TRP A 130 5.25 3.96 8.82
CA TRP A 130 3.79 4.07 8.90
C TRP A 130 3.32 4.03 10.36
N ILE A 131 2.32 4.84 10.66
CA ILE A 131 1.65 4.93 11.95
C ILE A 131 0.15 4.92 11.68
N GLY A 132 -0.58 4.01 12.31
CA GLY A 132 -2.03 3.91 12.17
C GLY A 132 -2.76 4.34 13.43
N TRP A 133 -3.89 5.00 13.26
CA TRP A 133 -4.82 5.36 14.32
C TRP A 133 -6.22 4.97 13.91
N ASP A 134 -6.99 4.41 14.83
CA ASP A 134 -8.44 4.25 14.73
C ASP A 134 -9.08 5.19 15.76
N ASN A 135 -9.72 6.24 15.27
CA ASN A 135 -10.12 7.38 16.09
C ASN A 135 -8.90 7.94 16.88
N SER A 136 -8.89 7.81 18.20
CA SER A 136 -7.78 8.25 19.08
C SER A 136 -6.84 7.12 19.50
N LYS A 137 -7.09 5.88 19.09
CA LYS A 137 -6.32 4.71 19.53
C LYS A 137 -5.31 4.31 18.46
N GLN A 138 -4.04 4.17 18.85
CA GLN A 138 -3.01 3.72 17.93
C GLN A 138 -3.25 2.25 17.54
N LEU A 139 -3.13 1.97 16.24
CA LEU A 139 -3.22 0.64 15.67
C LEU A 139 -1.86 -0.04 15.65
N ASN A 140 -1.86 -1.35 15.87
CA ASN A 140 -0.71 -2.18 15.56
C ASN A 140 -0.77 -2.57 14.08
N ILE A 141 0.07 -1.93 13.26
CA ILE A 141 0.16 -2.21 11.83
C ILE A 141 1.35 -3.14 11.54
N SER A 142 1.17 -4.06 10.61
CA SER A 142 2.18 -5.07 10.26
C SER A 142 2.19 -5.34 8.74
N PRO A 143 3.29 -5.90 8.21
CA PRO A 143 3.33 -6.34 6.82
C PRO A 143 2.55 -7.65 6.65
N THR A 144 1.80 -7.78 5.54
CA THR A 144 1.33 -9.08 5.05
C THR A 144 2.49 -9.91 4.50
N LYS A 145 2.25 -11.19 4.17
CA LYS A 145 3.22 -12.05 3.45
C LYS A 145 3.76 -11.41 2.16
N ASN A 146 2.96 -10.57 1.51
CA ASN A 146 3.34 -9.88 0.28
C ASN A 146 3.97 -8.49 0.54
N GLY A 147 4.10 -8.07 1.80
CA GLY A 147 4.70 -6.79 2.18
C GLY A 147 3.75 -5.59 2.12
N PHE A 148 2.43 -5.83 2.14
CA PHE A 148 1.41 -4.76 2.23
C PHE A 148 1.09 -4.40 3.68
N ILE A 149 0.56 -3.21 3.92
CA ILE A 149 0.08 -2.81 5.26
C ILE A 149 -1.14 -3.65 5.64
N SER A 150 -1.16 -4.16 6.86
CA SER A 150 -2.30 -4.83 7.46
C SER A 150 -2.47 -4.45 8.93
N PHE A 151 -3.71 -4.48 9.41
CA PHE A 151 -4.07 -4.26 10.82
C PHE A 151 -5.46 -4.85 11.10
N GLU A 152 -5.79 -4.94 12.38
CA GLU A 152 -7.09 -5.42 12.87
C GLU A 152 -7.85 -4.27 13.55
N LEU A 153 -9.11 -4.07 13.16
CA LEU A 153 -10.06 -3.23 13.88
C LEU A 153 -10.87 -4.09 14.84
N LYS A 154 -11.08 -3.59 16.05
CA LYS A 154 -11.74 -4.32 17.15
C LYS A 154 -12.99 -3.59 17.60
N GLY A 155 -14.08 -4.33 17.74
CA GLY A 155 -15.38 -3.83 18.17
C GLY A 155 -16.34 -3.54 17.02
N VAL A 156 -17.60 -3.39 17.39
CA VAL A 156 -18.70 -2.97 16.50
C VAL A 156 -18.79 -1.45 16.51
N GLY A 157 -19.18 -0.86 15.38
CA GLY A 157 -19.43 0.56 15.22
C GLY A 157 -18.60 1.21 14.13
N LYS A 158 -18.52 2.54 14.18
CA LYS A 158 -17.83 3.34 13.19
C LYS A 158 -16.35 3.49 13.52
N HIS A 159 -15.51 3.04 12.59
CA HIS A 159 -14.06 3.21 12.65
C HIS A 159 -13.63 4.29 11.66
N ASN A 160 -12.83 5.25 12.15
CA ASN A 160 -12.21 6.28 11.33
C ASN A 160 -10.69 6.10 11.42
N VAL A 161 -10.17 5.32 10.48
CA VAL A 161 -8.76 4.98 10.45
C VAL A 161 -7.98 6.04 9.70
N THR A 162 -6.87 6.48 10.28
CA THR A 162 -5.89 7.34 9.62
C THR A 162 -4.52 6.66 9.71
N LEU A 163 -3.97 6.30 8.55
CA LEU A 163 -2.57 5.90 8.40
C LEU A 163 -1.79 7.12 7.95
N THR A 164 -0.69 7.43 8.62
CA THR A 164 0.26 8.48 8.23
C THR A 164 1.65 7.92 8.15
N PHE A 165 2.44 8.39 7.21
CA PHE A 165 3.82 7.98 7.07
C PHE A 165 4.74 9.10 7.52
N ASN A 166 5.57 8.79 8.49
CA ASN A 166 6.64 9.65 8.94
C ASN A 166 7.96 8.89 8.76
N PRO A 167 8.81 9.28 7.78
CA PRO A 167 10.08 8.59 7.52
C PRO A 167 11.06 8.67 8.70
N TYR A 168 10.84 9.61 9.62
CA TYR A 168 11.67 9.80 10.81
C TYR A 168 11.08 9.14 12.05
N HIS A 169 9.92 8.47 11.98
CA HIS A 169 9.23 7.93 13.15
C HIS A 169 10.14 7.04 14.00
N ASN A 170 10.84 6.09 13.38
CA ASN A 170 11.77 5.20 14.10
C ASN A 170 12.98 5.94 14.69
N LEU A 171 13.45 6.98 14.02
CA LEU A 171 14.53 7.82 14.54
C LEU A 171 14.06 8.53 15.82
N PHE A 172 12.87 9.15 15.77
CA PHE A 172 12.27 9.81 16.92
C PHE A 172 11.98 8.84 18.07
N GLN A 173 11.42 7.65 17.80
CA GLN A 173 11.18 6.63 18.82
C GLN A 173 12.48 6.18 19.50
N ARG A 174 13.56 5.98 18.72
CA ARG A 174 14.88 5.65 19.28
C ARG A 174 15.46 6.79 20.10
N LEU A 175 15.31 8.03 19.65
CA LEU A 175 15.78 9.22 20.39
C LEU A 175 15.02 9.37 21.72
N ILE A 176 13.69 9.28 21.71
CA ILE A 176 12.86 9.34 22.92
C ILE A 176 13.20 8.20 23.88
N LYS A 177 13.33 6.97 23.38
CA LYS A 177 13.74 5.82 24.20
C LYS A 177 15.10 6.08 24.85
N ASN A 178 16.09 6.54 24.09
CA ASN A 178 17.43 6.84 24.60
C ASN A 178 17.45 8.00 25.61
N LEU A 179 16.59 9.02 25.44
CA LEU A 179 16.43 10.10 26.41
C LEU A 179 15.80 9.61 27.72
N ASN A 180 14.78 8.75 27.63
CA ASN A 180 14.17 8.12 28.81
C ASN A 180 15.14 7.20 29.56
N PHE A 181 16.01 6.46 28.85
CA PHE A 181 17.08 5.68 29.48
C PHE A 181 18.10 6.55 30.21
N LYS A 182 18.46 7.72 29.67
CA LYS A 182 19.35 8.66 30.35
C LYS A 182 18.72 9.24 31.62
N ASN A 183 17.42 9.54 31.60
CA ASN A 183 16.73 10.06 32.79
C ASN A 183 16.59 9.01 33.91
N ILE A 184 16.55 7.71 33.59
CA ILE A 184 16.53 6.64 34.61
C ILE A 184 17.93 6.40 35.21
N ALA A 185 19.00 6.63 34.42
CA ALA A 185 20.39 6.49 34.90
C ALA A 185 20.85 7.66 35.79
N TYR A 186 20.10 8.77 35.83
CA TYR A 186 20.33 9.92 36.72
C TYR A 186 19.19 10.03 37.74
N SER A 187 18.94 8.98 38.51
CA SER A 187 18.22 9.12 39.78
C SER A 187 19.28 9.21 40.88
N PRO A 188 19.57 10.39 41.45
CA PRO A 188 20.48 10.47 42.57
C PRO A 188 19.83 9.77 43.75
N HIS A 189 20.44 8.68 44.21
CA HIS A 189 20.19 8.14 45.53
C HIS A 189 20.45 9.26 46.55
N PHE A 190 19.37 9.76 47.15
CA PHE A 190 19.42 10.46 48.44
C PHE A 190 19.30 9.42 49.55
#